data_AF-A0A519XU21-F1
#
_entry.id   AF-A0A519XU21-F1
#
_cell.length_a   1.000
_cell.length_b   1.000
_cell.length_c   1.000
_cell.angle_alpha   90.00
_cell.angle_beta   90.00
_cell.angle_gamma   90.00
#
_symmetry.space_group_name_H-M   'P 1'
#
loop_
_entity.id
_entity.type
_entity.pdbx_description
1 polymer ?
#
loop_
_entity_poly.entity_id
_entity_poly.type
_entity_poly.pdbx_seq_one_letter_code
_entity_poly.pdbx_strand_id
1 'polypeptide(L)'
;MFTTRVTASALLGMAFLTACHEKVDDVITPPAPKPVAVVANWAARADSAQVALNQSYWAPTDQYYLQNNSGKPDFNYWWQAHGLDILLDGYQRTKVLDYTAKMQQLQQGTKKKNGNTYYNNFYDDMAWQALANLRAFQLTQDQSYKATALLLWADLKNGWNTTQG
;
A
#
# COMPACT_ATOMS: atom_id res chain seq x y z
N MET A 1 -82.86 17.98 -18.15
CA MET A 1 -83.74 18.16 -16.99
C MET A 1 -82.97 17.75 -15.74
N PHE A 2 -82.72 18.71 -14.85
CA PHE A 2 -82.18 18.68 -13.48
C PHE A 2 -81.01 17.76 -13.04
N THR A 3 -80.03 18.46 -12.46
CA THR A 3 -78.80 18.12 -11.74
C THR A 3 -78.97 17.39 -10.40
N THR A 4 -77.98 16.60 -9.94
CA THR A 4 -77.43 16.75 -8.57
C THR A 4 -76.01 16.17 -8.42
N ARG A 5 -75.18 16.85 -7.62
CA ARG A 5 -73.74 16.61 -7.33
C ARG A 5 -73.57 15.66 -6.14
N VAL A 6 -72.44 14.96 -6.00
CA VAL A 6 -71.80 14.70 -4.69
C VAL A 6 -70.28 14.62 -4.83
N THR A 7 -69.61 15.31 -3.90
CA THR A 7 -68.18 15.59 -3.76
C THR A 7 -67.40 14.54 -2.96
N ALA A 8 -66.07 14.56 -3.15
CA ALA A 8 -65.01 13.76 -2.55
C ALA A 8 -65.00 13.68 -1.02
N SER A 9 -64.32 12.67 -0.46
CA SER A 9 -63.09 12.86 0.35
C SER A 9 -62.57 11.55 0.96
N ALA A 10 -61.24 11.46 1.02
CA ALA A 10 -60.46 10.38 1.61
C ALA A 10 -60.57 10.36 3.15
N LEU A 11 -60.65 9.16 3.72
CA LEU A 11 -60.57 8.91 5.16
C LEU A 11 -59.12 8.58 5.54
N LEU A 12 -58.53 9.47 6.34
CA LEU A 12 -57.21 9.32 6.97
C LEU A 12 -57.41 8.55 8.29
N GLY A 13 -56.90 7.31 8.36
CA GLY A 13 -56.93 6.49 9.58
C GLY A 13 -55.84 6.91 10.55
N MET A 14 -56.23 7.39 11.74
CA MET A 14 -55.34 7.76 12.84
C MET A 14 -55.15 6.55 13.77
N ALA A 15 -53.96 5.96 13.78
CA ALA A 15 -53.61 4.89 14.72
C ALA A 15 -53.00 5.50 15.99
N PHE A 16 -53.68 5.31 17.13
CA PHE A 16 -53.18 5.68 18.45
C PHE A 16 -52.10 4.68 18.89
N LEU A 17 -50.88 5.18 19.17
CA LEU A 17 -49.84 4.43 19.85
C LEU A 17 -50.03 4.57 21.37
N THR A 18 -50.35 3.48 22.05
CA THR A 18 -50.32 3.39 23.51
C THR A 18 -48.86 3.29 23.98
N ALA A 19 -48.40 4.30 24.73
CA ALA A 19 -47.12 4.27 25.42
C ALA A 19 -47.21 3.35 26.65
N CYS A 20 -46.35 2.34 26.74
CA CYS A 20 -46.20 1.52 27.94
C CYS A 20 -45.53 2.36 29.05
N HIS A 21 -46.20 2.49 30.19
CA HIS A 21 -45.63 3.05 31.41
C HIS A 21 -44.94 1.92 32.18
N GLU A 22 -43.62 1.80 32.04
CA GLU A 22 -42.80 0.91 32.87
C GLU A 22 -42.35 1.65 34.13
N LYS A 23 -42.27 0.92 35.26
CA LYS A 23 -41.80 1.48 36.53
C LYS A 23 -40.32 1.83 36.42
N VAL A 24 -39.94 3.00 36.96
CA VAL A 24 -38.54 3.36 37.15
C VAL A 24 -37.99 2.49 38.26
N ASP A 25 -37.30 1.41 37.88
CA ASP A 25 -36.45 0.67 38.79
C ASP A 25 -35.18 1.49 39.01
N ASP A 26 -34.87 1.84 40.26
CA ASP A 26 -33.63 2.50 40.69
C ASP A 26 -32.44 1.53 40.56
N VAL A 27 -32.17 1.05 39.35
CA VAL A 27 -30.97 0.29 39.04
C VAL A 27 -29.81 1.29 39.00
N ILE A 28 -28.94 1.22 40.01
CA ILE A 28 -27.60 1.81 39.93
C ILE A 28 -26.92 1.19 38.72
N THR A 29 -26.97 1.89 37.59
CA THR A 29 -26.34 1.44 36.35
C THR A 29 -24.83 1.41 36.62
N PRO A 30 -24.15 0.24 36.49
CA PRO A 30 -22.71 0.19 36.64
C PRO A 30 -22.08 1.20 35.68
N PRO A 31 -20.99 1.89 36.09
CA PRO A 31 -20.29 2.80 35.19
C PRO A 31 -19.94 2.06 33.90
N ALA A 32 -20.17 2.70 32.74
CA ALA A 32 -19.82 2.13 31.45
C ALA A 32 -18.37 1.61 31.50
N PRO A 33 -18.09 0.40 30.97
CA PRO A 33 -16.74 -0.12 30.93
C PRO A 33 -15.83 0.93 30.30
N LYS A 34 -14.75 1.29 31.00
CA LYS A 34 -13.75 2.19 30.42
C LYS A 34 -13.28 1.58 29.09
N PRO A 35 -13.24 2.36 27.99
CA PRO A 35 -12.75 1.85 26.72
C PRO A 35 -11.38 1.22 26.94
N VAL A 36 -11.26 -0.08 26.67
CA VAL A 36 -9.97 -0.74 26.69
C VAL A 36 -9.23 -0.25 25.45
N ALA A 37 -8.17 0.53 25.65
CA ALA A 37 -7.31 0.95 24.56
C ALA A 37 -6.64 -0.31 23.96
N VAL A 38 -7.06 -0.68 22.74
CA VAL A 38 -6.37 -1.73 21.99
C VAL A 38 -5.03 -1.18 21.53
N VAL A 39 -3.94 -1.62 22.17
CA VAL A 39 -2.58 -1.29 21.71
C VAL A 39 -2.36 -1.95 20.36
N ALA A 40 -2.18 -1.15 19.31
CA ALA A 40 -1.97 -1.66 17.98
C ALA A 40 -0.63 -2.41 17.87
N ASN A 41 -0.67 -3.66 17.40
CA ASN A 41 0.55 -4.37 17.01
C ASN A 41 0.97 -3.94 15.60
N TRP A 42 1.86 -2.95 15.52
CA TRP A 42 2.34 -2.40 14.25
C TRP A 42 3.19 -3.39 13.44
N ALA A 43 3.92 -4.29 14.10
CA ALA A 43 4.70 -5.32 13.40
C ALA A 43 3.77 -6.29 12.65
N ALA A 44 2.71 -6.77 13.30
CA ALA A 44 1.73 -7.66 12.67
C ALA A 44 0.98 -6.98 11.50
N ARG A 45 0.71 -5.68 11.60
CA ARG A 45 0.12 -4.89 10.50
C ARG A 45 1.10 -4.76 9.33
N ALA A 46 2.38 -4.52 9.61
CA ALA A 46 3.43 -4.48 8.58
C ALA A 46 3.60 -5.83 7.87
N ASP A 47 3.56 -6.94 8.61
CA ASP A 47 3.59 -8.29 8.03
C ASP A 47 2.38 -8.53 7.11
N SER A 48 1.19 -8.12 7.57
CA SER A 48 -0.03 -8.24 6.77
C SER A 48 0.05 -7.43 5.47
N ALA A 49 0.62 -6.22 5.51
CA ALA A 49 0.83 -5.39 4.33
C ALA A 49 1.84 -5.99 3.34
N GLN A 50 2.95 -6.56 3.84
CA GLN A 50 3.95 -7.26 3.02
C GLN A 50 3.36 -8.46 2.29
N VAL A 51 2.56 -9.27 3.01
CA VAL A 51 1.86 -10.42 2.43
C VAL A 51 0.89 -9.97 1.34
N ALA A 52 0.07 -8.95 1.61
CA ALA A 52 -0.90 -8.42 0.65
C ALA A 52 -0.22 -7.86 -0.61
N LEU A 53 0.87 -7.11 -0.46
CA LEU A 53 1.67 -6.59 -1.59
C LEU A 53 2.18 -7.73 -2.47
N ASN A 54 2.82 -8.73 -1.87
CA ASN A 54 3.33 -9.87 -2.63
C ASN A 54 2.23 -10.67 -3.31
N GLN A 55 1.13 -10.97 -2.61
CA GLN A 55 0.03 -11.76 -3.18
C GLN A 55 -0.66 -11.05 -4.34
N SER A 56 -0.81 -9.72 -4.25
CA SER A 56 -1.63 -8.97 -5.18
C SER A 56 -0.85 -8.40 -6.37
N TYR A 57 0.46 -8.17 -6.24
CA TYR A 57 1.25 -7.44 -7.23
C TYR A 57 2.48 -8.19 -7.75
N TRP A 58 2.93 -9.27 -7.11
CA TRP A 58 4.15 -9.96 -7.55
C TRP A 58 3.93 -10.78 -8.84
N ALA A 59 4.73 -10.52 -9.87
CA ALA A 59 4.79 -11.35 -11.08
C ALA A 59 5.83 -12.47 -10.91
N PRO A 60 5.46 -13.74 -10.67
CA PRO A 60 6.42 -14.79 -10.30
C PRO A 60 7.43 -15.13 -11.40
N THR A 61 7.01 -15.06 -12.67
CA THR A 61 7.87 -15.40 -13.81
C THR A 61 8.84 -14.27 -14.19
N ASP A 62 8.36 -13.03 -14.14
CA ASP A 62 9.14 -11.86 -14.56
C ASP A 62 9.82 -11.13 -13.39
N GLN A 63 9.47 -11.49 -12.15
CA GLN A 63 10.13 -11.07 -10.91
C GLN A 63 10.12 -9.55 -10.68
N TYR A 64 8.96 -8.91 -10.84
CA TYR A 64 8.73 -7.51 -10.54
C TYR A 64 7.31 -7.29 -10.01
N TYR A 65 7.03 -6.12 -9.46
CA TYR A 65 5.69 -5.72 -9.04
C TYR A 65 4.91 -5.07 -10.19
N LEU A 66 3.72 -5.61 -10.43
CA LEU A 66 2.74 -5.16 -11.43
C LEU A 66 2.19 -3.78 -11.10
N GLN A 67 1.64 -3.08 -12.10
CA GLN A 67 1.05 -1.76 -11.89
C GLN A 67 -0.20 -1.80 -10.98
N ASN A 68 -0.97 -2.88 -11.02
CA ASN A 68 -2.18 -3.02 -10.21
C ASN A 68 -2.45 -4.47 -9.82
N ASN A 69 -3.45 -4.66 -8.96
CA ASN A 69 -3.89 -5.97 -8.48
C ASN A 69 -4.81 -6.72 -9.47
N SER A 70 -5.00 -6.21 -10.69
CA SER A 70 -5.77 -6.87 -11.75
C SER A 70 -4.87 -7.58 -12.77
N GLY A 71 -3.57 -7.68 -12.50
CA GLY A 71 -2.63 -8.37 -13.39
C GLY A 71 -2.01 -7.49 -14.49
N LYS A 72 -2.15 -6.15 -14.42
CA LYS A 72 -1.65 -5.24 -15.47
C LYS A 72 -0.10 -5.28 -15.56
N PRO A 73 0.49 -5.74 -16.67
CA PRO A 73 1.92 -6.01 -16.79
C PRO A 73 2.79 -4.78 -17.11
N ASP A 74 2.20 -3.59 -17.06
CA ASP A 74 2.94 -2.35 -17.26
C ASP A 74 4.01 -2.15 -16.18
N PHE A 75 5.16 -1.67 -16.63
CA PHE A 75 6.35 -1.53 -15.81
C PHE A 75 6.52 -0.09 -15.35
N ASN A 76 6.54 0.11 -14.03
CA ASN A 76 6.83 1.39 -13.40
C ASN A 76 8.19 1.26 -12.69
N TYR A 77 9.24 1.85 -13.27
CA TYR A 77 10.63 1.64 -12.87
C TYR A 77 10.89 2.06 -11.42
N TRP A 78 10.55 3.31 -11.04
CA TRP A 78 10.77 3.79 -9.68
C TRP A 78 9.92 3.08 -8.62
N TRP A 79 8.75 2.52 -8.99
CA TRP A 79 7.96 1.70 -8.06
C TRP A 79 8.71 0.44 -7.65
N GLN A 80 9.54 -0.12 -8.54
CA GLN A 80 10.36 -1.27 -8.19
C GLN A 80 11.46 -0.91 -7.20
N ALA A 81 11.99 0.32 -7.25
CA ALA A 81 12.96 0.81 -6.26
C ALA A 81 12.32 0.84 -4.86
N HIS A 82 11.11 1.39 -4.74
CA HIS A 82 10.37 1.36 -3.49
C HIS A 82 9.93 -0.05 -3.08
N GLY A 83 9.62 -0.92 -4.04
CA GLY A 83 9.41 -2.35 -3.76
C GLY A 83 10.63 -3.01 -3.12
N LEU A 84 11.84 -2.64 -3.57
CA LEU A 84 13.09 -3.11 -2.97
C LEU A 84 13.25 -2.56 -1.55
N ASP A 85 12.97 -1.28 -1.31
CA ASP A 85 12.97 -0.68 0.03
C ASP A 85 11.98 -1.35 1.00
N ILE A 86 10.79 -1.69 0.52
CA ILE A 86 9.78 -2.39 1.32
C ILE A 86 10.27 -3.79 1.68
N LEU A 87 10.87 -4.53 0.75
CA LEU A 87 11.46 -5.84 1.06
C LEU A 87 12.62 -5.72 2.06
N LEU A 88 13.43 -4.65 1.96
CA LEU A 88 14.47 -4.32 2.92
C LEU A 88 13.91 -4.03 4.32
N ASP A 89 12.79 -3.31 4.43
CA ASP A 89 12.11 -3.06 5.71
C ASP A 89 11.67 -4.38 6.36
N GLY A 90 11.13 -5.29 5.55
CA GLY A 90 10.74 -6.63 5.97
C GLY A 90 11.93 -7.44 6.49
N TYR A 91 13.03 -7.47 5.73
CA TYR A 91 14.27 -8.14 6.13
C TYR A 91 14.86 -7.50 7.40
N GLN A 92 14.93 -6.17 7.47
CA GLN A 92 15.53 -5.46 8.59
C GLN A 92 14.79 -5.77 9.90
N ARG A 93 13.46 -5.84 9.86
CA ARG A 93 12.61 -6.13 11.02
C ARG A 93 12.62 -7.59 11.44
N THR A 94 12.62 -8.53 10.48
CA THR A 94 12.36 -9.95 10.76
C THR A 94 13.59 -10.85 10.64
N LYS A 95 14.61 -10.42 9.89
CA LYS A 95 15.80 -11.22 9.52
C LYS A 95 15.50 -12.51 8.75
N VAL A 96 14.29 -12.63 8.18
CA VAL A 96 13.91 -13.78 7.35
C VAL A 96 14.61 -13.71 5.99
N LEU A 97 15.31 -14.78 5.62
CA LEU A 97 16.14 -14.84 4.40
C LEU A 97 15.33 -14.84 3.09
N ASP A 98 14.05 -15.20 3.13
CA ASP A 98 13.17 -15.12 1.95
C ASP A 98 13.08 -13.70 1.39
N TYR A 99 13.21 -12.67 2.25
CA TYR A 99 13.29 -11.29 1.78
C TYR A 99 14.53 -11.05 0.94
N THR A 100 15.72 -11.54 1.34
CA THR A 100 16.95 -11.30 0.57
C THR A 100 16.89 -12.00 -0.79
N ALA A 101 16.32 -13.21 -0.85
CA ALA A 101 16.08 -13.89 -2.12
C ALA A 101 15.10 -13.08 -3.01
N LYS A 102 14.01 -12.56 -2.44
CA LYS A 102 13.05 -11.73 -3.18
C LYS A 102 13.65 -10.40 -3.66
N MET A 103 14.48 -9.77 -2.84
CA MET A 103 15.20 -8.55 -3.18
C MET A 103 16.10 -8.76 -4.40
N GLN A 104 16.85 -9.87 -4.44
CA GLN A 104 17.71 -10.21 -5.58
C GLN A 104 16.86 -10.46 -6.84
N GLN A 105 15.76 -11.21 -6.70
CA GLN A 105 14.80 -11.43 -7.79
C GLN A 105 14.27 -10.10 -8.35
N LEU A 106 13.82 -9.19 -7.48
CA LEU A 106 13.28 -7.89 -7.88
C LEU A 106 14.33 -7.02 -8.57
N GLN A 107 15.56 -6.99 -8.06
CA GLN A 107 16.65 -6.23 -8.66
C GLN A 107 16.90 -6.68 -10.11
N GLN A 108 17.01 -7.99 -10.33
CA GLN A 108 17.24 -8.57 -11.66
C GLN A 108 16.01 -8.47 -12.57
N GLY A 109 14.80 -8.68 -12.03
CA GLY A 109 13.55 -8.52 -12.78
C GLY A 109 13.33 -7.08 -13.24
N THR A 110 13.69 -6.10 -12.40
CA THR A 110 13.70 -4.68 -12.77
C THR A 110 14.63 -4.43 -13.95
N LYS A 111 15.89 -4.90 -13.88
CA LYS A 111 16.84 -4.78 -14.99
C LYS A 111 16.31 -5.41 -16.28
N LYS A 112 15.77 -6.62 -16.19
CA LYS A 112 15.20 -7.37 -17.31
C LYS A 112 14.05 -6.58 -17.96
N LYS A 113 13.11 -6.08 -17.16
CA LYS A 113 11.95 -5.31 -17.65
C LYS A 113 12.34 -3.95 -18.22
N ASN A 114 13.38 -3.33 -17.69
CA ASN A 114 13.93 -2.07 -18.19
C ASN A 114 14.89 -2.27 -19.39
N GLY A 115 14.66 -3.27 -20.24
CA GLY A 115 15.47 -3.49 -21.45
C GLY A 115 16.89 -4.00 -21.19
N ASN A 116 17.09 -4.80 -20.13
CA ASN A 116 18.39 -5.33 -19.68
C ASN A 116 19.41 -4.27 -19.25
N THR A 117 18.95 -3.07 -18.85
CA THR A 117 19.77 -2.00 -18.30
C THR A 117 19.16 -1.45 -17.01
N TYR A 118 19.99 -0.84 -16.16
CA TYR A 118 19.50 -0.03 -15.04
C TYR A 118 19.34 1.44 -15.41
N TYR A 119 19.88 1.92 -16.55
CA TYR A 119 19.69 3.31 -16.94
C TYR A 119 18.24 3.61 -17.32
N ASN A 120 17.80 4.82 -17.01
CA ASN A 120 16.48 5.35 -17.33
C ASN A 120 16.62 6.79 -17.83
N ASN A 121 15.61 7.30 -18.53
CA ASN A 121 15.59 8.68 -19.03
C ASN A 121 15.27 9.70 -17.93
N PHE A 122 14.77 9.22 -16.79
CA PHE A 122 14.40 10.04 -15.64
C PHE A 122 15.47 9.90 -14.55
N TYR A 123 16.15 11.00 -14.23
CA TYR A 123 17.22 11.00 -13.23
C TYR A 123 16.70 10.74 -11.81
N ASP A 124 15.51 11.20 -11.47
CA ASP A 124 14.84 10.88 -10.21
C ASP A 124 14.55 9.39 -10.07
N ASP A 125 14.04 8.73 -11.11
CA ASP A 125 13.85 7.28 -11.15
C ASP A 125 15.18 6.54 -10.87
N MET A 126 16.26 6.94 -11.54
CA MET A 126 17.59 6.38 -11.31
C MET A 126 18.12 6.66 -9.89
N ALA A 127 17.83 7.83 -9.32
CA ALA A 127 18.20 8.18 -7.96
C ALA A 127 17.51 7.27 -6.94
N TRP A 128 16.20 6.99 -7.12
CA TRP A 128 15.48 6.05 -6.26
C TRP A 128 16.08 4.66 -6.30
N GLN A 129 16.42 4.15 -7.49
CA GLN A 129 17.10 2.85 -7.59
C GLN A 129 18.50 2.87 -6.95
N ALA A 130 19.28 3.92 -7.16
CA ALA A 130 20.61 4.05 -6.56
C ALA A 130 20.54 3.99 -5.02
N LEU A 131 19.58 4.71 -4.43
CA LEU A 131 19.36 4.73 -2.98
C LEU A 131 18.92 3.36 -2.43
N ALA A 132 17.91 2.73 -3.05
CA ALA A 132 17.42 1.42 -2.62
C ALA A 132 18.53 0.34 -2.70
N ASN A 133 19.34 0.36 -3.76
CA ASN A 133 20.49 -0.53 -3.90
C ASN A 133 21.60 -0.21 -2.88
N LEU A 134 21.90 1.07 -2.61
CA LEU A 134 22.87 1.42 -1.57
C LEU A 134 22.44 0.90 -0.20
N ARG A 135 21.16 1.05 0.14
CA ARG A 135 20.59 0.55 1.40
C ARG A 135 20.62 -0.98 1.45
N ALA A 136 20.32 -1.65 0.33
CA ALA A 136 20.45 -3.10 0.24
C ALA A 136 21.87 -3.58 0.49
N PHE A 137 22.87 -2.92 -0.10
CA PHE A 137 24.28 -3.21 0.18
C PHE A 137 24.62 -3.04 1.65
N GLN A 138 24.20 -1.94 2.28
CA GLN A 138 24.48 -1.69 3.70
C GLN A 138 23.93 -2.80 4.61
N LEU A 139 22.75 -3.33 4.32
CA LEU A 139 22.09 -4.37 5.13
C LEU A 139 22.57 -5.79 4.84
N THR A 140 22.98 -6.08 3.60
CA THR A 140 23.29 -7.46 3.14
C THR A 140 24.77 -7.71 2.87
N GLN A 141 25.55 -6.65 2.66
CA GLN A 141 26.94 -6.67 2.18
C GLN A 141 27.13 -7.34 0.80
N ASP A 142 26.04 -7.60 0.06
CA ASP A 142 26.09 -8.14 -1.29
C ASP A 142 26.58 -7.07 -2.28
N GLN A 143 27.71 -7.37 -2.93
CA GLN A 143 28.41 -6.43 -3.82
C GLN A 143 27.62 -6.09 -5.09
N SER A 144 26.66 -6.93 -5.50
CA SER A 144 25.83 -6.66 -6.66
C SER A 144 25.01 -5.38 -6.49
N TYR A 145 24.47 -5.13 -5.29
CA TYR A 145 23.76 -3.89 -4.98
C TYR A 145 24.68 -2.68 -4.99
N LYS A 146 25.89 -2.80 -4.42
CA LYS A 146 26.89 -1.71 -4.46
C LYS A 146 27.26 -1.35 -5.89
N ALA A 147 27.48 -2.35 -6.75
CA ALA A 147 27.80 -2.14 -8.15
C ALA A 147 26.70 -1.38 -8.89
N THR A 148 25.43 -1.77 -8.69
CA THR A 148 24.27 -1.07 -9.27
C THR A 148 24.16 0.37 -8.77
N ALA A 149 24.33 0.60 -7.46
CA ALA A 149 24.29 1.96 -6.90
C ALA A 149 25.38 2.86 -7.47
N LEU A 150 26.62 2.36 -7.60
CA LEU A 150 27.74 3.11 -8.17
C LEU A 150 27.56 3.37 -9.67
N LEU A 151 27.00 2.40 -10.42
CA LEU A 151 26.68 2.56 -11.84
C LEU A 151 25.71 3.74 -12.05
N LEU A 152 24.62 3.76 -11.30
CA LEU A 152 23.60 4.81 -11.40
C LEU A 152 24.15 6.16 -10.91
N TRP A 153 24.90 6.16 -9.80
CA TRP A 153 25.55 7.39 -9.30
C TRP A 153 26.52 8.00 -10.31
N ALA A 154 27.25 7.16 -11.05
CA ALA A 154 28.16 7.65 -12.08
C ALA A 154 27.41 8.46 -13.15
N ASP A 155 26.24 8.00 -13.57
CA ASP A 155 25.43 8.68 -14.59
C ASP A 155 24.63 9.87 -14.04
N LEU A 156 24.12 9.77 -12.81
CA LEU A 156 23.39 10.86 -12.14
C LEU A 156 24.19 12.17 -12.09
N LYS A 157 25.52 12.08 -11.94
CA LYS A 157 26.40 13.25 -11.97
C LYS A 157 26.36 14.01 -13.30
N ASN A 158 26.01 13.36 -14.39
CA ASN A 158 25.86 13.99 -15.71
C ASN A 158 24.60 14.85 -15.80
N GLY A 159 23.62 14.65 -14.91
CA GLY A 159 22.40 15.46 -14.85
C GLY A 159 22.61 16.86 -14.27
N TRP A 160 23.70 17.08 -13.54
CA TRP A 160 24.04 18.39 -12.99
C TRP A 160 24.54 19.34 -14.08
N ASN A 161 23.99 20.56 -14.08
CA ASN A 161 24.45 21.65 -14.92
C ASN A 161 24.07 23.00 -14.28
N THR A 162 24.58 24.11 -14.80
CA THR A 162 24.35 25.46 -14.25
C THR A 162 23.09 26.14 -14.81
N THR A 163 22.22 25.40 -15.51
CA THR A 163 20.93 25.93 -15.96
C THR A 163 20.02 26.03 -14.74
N GLN A 164 19.48 27.22 -14.48
CA GLN A 164 18.67 27.53 -13.30
C GLN A 164 19.42 27.54 -11.95
N GLY A 165 20.76 27.48 -11.92
CA GLY A 165 21.59 27.85 -10.74
C GLY A 165 22.52 26.77 -10.23
#